data_AF-A0A6M0C4T3-F1
#
_entry.id   AF-A0A6M0C4T3-F1
#
_cell.length_a   1.000
_cell.length_b   1.000
_cell.length_c   1.000
_cell.angle_alpha   90.00
_cell.angle_beta   90.00
_cell.angle_gamma   90.00
#
_symmetry.space_group_name_H-M   'P 1'
#
loop_
_entity.id
_entity.type
_entity.pdbx_description
1 polymer ?
#
loop_
_entity_poly.entity_id
_entity_poly.type
_entity_poly.pdbx_seq_one_letter_code
_entity_poly.pdbx_strand_id
1 'polypeptide(L)' 'MTRGKRTQTSQLEVRLLREGILESIHQVQATVCDHRGRVLSVAGGADTATFVRSALKPFQALAVTT' A
#
# COMPACT_ATOMS: atom_id res chain seq x y z
N MET A 1 -20.41 13.13 16.56
CA MET A 1 -19.70 13.33 15.28
C MET A 1 -18.48 12.43 15.27
N THR A 2 -18.56 11.27 14.63
CA THR A 2 -17.41 10.36 14.49
C THR A 2 -16.45 11.05 13.53
N ARG A 3 -15.29 11.50 14.03
CA ARG A 3 -14.22 12.07 13.21
C ARG A 3 -13.86 11.00 12.17
N GLY A 4 -14.33 11.14 10.94
CA GLY A 4 -14.07 10.16 9.89
C GLY A 4 -12.57 9.90 9.86
N LYS A 5 -12.15 8.65 10.03
CA LYS A 5 -10.73 8.29 10.00
C LYS A 5 -10.23 8.70 8.61
N ARG A 6 -9.42 9.77 8.54
CA ARG A 6 -8.87 10.37 7.31
C ARG A 6 -7.92 9.43 6.55
N THR A 7 -7.89 8.16 6.94
CA THR A 7 -7.01 7.08 6.51
C THR A 7 -7.76 5.93 5.85
N GLN A 8 -9.08 6.05 5.64
CA GLN A 8 -9.91 5.01 5.02
C GLN A 8 -10.68 5.53 3.80
N THR A 9 -10.62 4.77 2.72
CA THR A 9 -11.41 4.94 1.49
C THR A 9 -11.62 3.57 0.82
N SER A 10 -12.25 3.51 -0.36
CA SER A 10 -12.38 2.28 -1.14
C SER A 10 -11.00 1.72 -1.54
N GLN A 11 -10.87 0.40 -1.49
CA GLN A 11 -9.68 -0.30 -1.95
C GLN A 11 -9.51 -0.17 -3.47
N LEU A 12 -8.30 -0.40 -3.97
CA LEU A 12 -8.05 -0.48 -5.41
C LEU A 12 -8.33 -1.89 -5.90
N GLU A 13 -9.19 -1.99 -6.91
CA GLU A 13 -9.32 -3.20 -7.70
C GLU A 13 -8.29 -3.17 -8.83
N VAL A 14 -7.34 -4.11 -8.81
CA VAL A 14 -6.34 -4.27 -9.87
C VAL A 14 -6.65 -5.55 -10.64
N ARG A 15 -6.91 -5.41 -11.93
CA ARG A 15 -7.16 -6.52 -12.84
C ARG A 15 -5.89 -6.85 -13.61
N LEU A 16 -5.38 -8.06 -13.42
CA LEU A 16 -4.29 -8.58 -14.24
C LEU A 16 -4.89 -9.21 -15.49
N LEU A 17 -4.47 -8.72 -16.66
CA LEU A 17 -4.91 -9.22 -17.95
C LEU A 17 -3.75 -9.88 -18.68
N ARG A 18 -4.02 -10.98 -19.38
CA ARG A 18 -3.12 -11.56 -20.39
C ARG A 18 -3.84 -11.49 -21.74
N GLU A 19 -3.26 -10.74 -22.69
CA GLU A 19 -3.89 -10.52 -24.00
C GLU A 19 -5.36 -10.06 -23.92
N GLY A 20 -5.68 -9.21 -22.94
CA GLY A 20 -7.03 -8.70 -22.70
C GLY A 20 -7.97 -9.64 -21.94
N ILE A 21 -7.54 -10.88 -21.65
CA ILE A 21 -8.30 -11.85 -20.84
C ILE A 21 -7.97 -11.65 -19.36
N LEU A 22 -9.00 -11.61 -18.51
CA LEU A 22 -8.84 -11.48 -17.07
C LEU A 22 -8.26 -12.75 -16.44
N GLU A 23 -7.07 -12.66 -15.83
CA GLU A 23 -6.43 -13.77 -15.12
C GLU A 23 -6.68 -13.70 -13.61
N SER A 24 -6.59 -12.50 -13.03
CA SER A 24 -6.79 -12.31 -11.59
C SER A 24 -7.29 -10.91 -11.25
N ILE A 25 -8.02 -10.83 -10.14
CA ILE A 25 -8.44 -9.57 -9.52
C ILE A 25 -7.75 -9.48 -8.15
N HIS A 26 -7.09 -8.36 -7.89
CA HIS A 26 -6.44 -8.07 -6.62
C HIS A 26 -7.13 -6.89 -5.93
N GLN A 27 -7.45 -7.06 -4.66
CA GLN A 27 -7.92 -5.98 -3.79
C GLN A 27 -6.72 -5.42 -3.03
N VAL A 28 -6.36 -4.16 -3.32
CA VAL A 28 -5.07 -3.57 -2.93
C VAL A 28 -5.30 -2.39 -1.99
N GLN A 29 -4.47 -2.33 -0.95
CA GLN A 29 -4.29 -1.13 -0.11
C GLN A 29 -3.10 -0.33 -0.67
N ALA A 30 -3.26 0.98 -0.83
CA ALA A 30 -2.19 1.88 -1.25
C ALA A 30 -2.18 3.15 -0.40
N THR A 31 -0.98 3.66 -0.11
CA THR A 31 -0.81 4.91 0.64
C THR A 31 0.34 5.69 0.03
N VAL A 32 0.13 6.97 -0.22
CA VAL A 32 1.16 7.91 -0.67
C VAL A 32 1.55 8.77 0.52
N CYS A 33 2.85 8.85 0.81
CA CYS A 33 3.40 9.70 1.85
C CYS A 33 4.54 10.58 1.31
N ASP A 34 4.83 11.66 2.03
CA ASP A 34 6.02 12.47 1.78
C ASP A 34 7.26 11.96 2.54
N HIS A 35 8.40 12.63 2.35
CA HIS A 35 9.67 12.30 3.03
C HIS A 35 9.62 12.41 4.56
N ARG A 36 8.62 13.09 5.13
CA ARG A 36 8.40 13.19 6.58
C ARG A 36 7.44 12.10 7.09
N GLY A 37 6.98 11.20 6.22
CA GLY A 37 6.01 10.16 6.54
C GLY A 37 4.57 10.66 6.67
N ARG A 38 4.26 11.90 6.23
CA ARG A 38 2.88 12.40 6.26
C ARG A 38 2.07 11.77 5.13
N VAL A 39 0.91 11.21 5.45
CA VAL A 39 -0.01 10.64 4.46
C VAL A 39 -0.63 11.75 3.61
N LEU A 40 -0.47 11.67 2.30
CA LEU A 40 -0.99 12.61 1.31
C LEU A 40 -2.26 12.08 0.63
N SER A 41 -2.31 10.79 0.36
CA SER A 41 -3.44 10.11 -0.28
C SER A 41 -3.49 8.65 0.12
N VAL A 42 -4.68 8.06 0.08
CA VAL A 42 -4.95 6.66 0.44
C VAL A 42 -5.88 6.02 -0.58
N ALA A 43 -5.73 4.72 -0.78
CA ALA A 43 -6.73 3.84 -1.35
C ALA A 43 -6.86 2.61 -0.45
N GLY A 44 -8.02 2.38 0.14
CA GLY A 44 -8.18 1.46 1.26
C GLY A 44 -7.80 2.08 2.61
N GLY A 45 -7.28 1.26 3.53
CA GLY A 45 -6.89 1.65 4.89
C GLY A 45 -5.38 1.72 5.07
N ALA A 46 -4.85 2.91 5.41
CA ALA A 46 -3.41 3.12 5.61
C ALA A 46 -2.81 2.35 6.81
N ASP A 47 -3.66 1.92 7.75
CA ASP A 47 -3.32 1.16 8.96
C ASP A 47 -3.51 -0.35 8.78
N THR A 48 -3.82 -0.82 7.57
CA THR A 48 -4.03 -2.24 7.29
C THR A 48 -2.71 -3.01 7.42
N ALA A 49 -2.65 -3.95 8.37
CA ALA A 49 -1.49 -4.82 8.54
C ALA A 49 -1.32 -5.75 7.33
N THR A 50 -0.09 -5.93 6.87
CA THR A 50 0.26 -6.82 5.76
C THR A 50 1.62 -7.48 5.98
N PHE A 51 1.84 -8.63 5.35
CA PHE A 51 3.16 -9.26 5.33
C PHE A 51 4.11 -8.44 4.44
N VAL A 52 5.12 -7.85 5.06
CA VAL A 52 6.08 -6.95 4.39
C VAL A 52 6.97 -7.68 3.35
N ARG A 53 7.17 -8.99 3.49
CA ARG A 53 7.95 -9.86 2.56
C ARG A 53 9.28 -9.19 2.14
N SER A 54 9.60 -9.25 0.84
CA SER A 54 10.83 -8.67 0.28
C SER A 54 10.94 -7.14 0.38
N ALA A 55 9.89 -6.41 0.77
CA ALA A 55 9.99 -4.96 0.96
C ALA A 55 10.85 -4.57 2.17
N LEU A 56 11.25 -5.52 3.04
CA LEU A 56 12.20 -5.29 4.13
C LEU A 56 13.66 -5.12 3.69
N LYS A 57 14.00 -5.39 2.42
CA LYS A 57 15.39 -5.33 1.95
C LYS A 57 16.12 -4.01 2.24
N PRO A 58 15.50 -2.82 2.09
CA PRO A 58 16.16 -1.57 2.47
C PRO A 58 16.55 -1.54 3.95
N PHE A 59 15.70 -2.06 4.85
CA PHE A 59 16.00 -2.14 6.28
C PHE A 59 17.13 -3.14 6.58
N GLN A 60 17.20 -4.25 5.83
CA GLN A 60 18.30 -5.22 5.93
C GLN A 60 19.64 -4.59 5.49
N ALA A 61 19.62 -3.75 4.45
CA ALA A 61 20.82 -3.10 3.92
C ALA A 61 21.39 -2.01 4.87
N LEU A 62 20.57 -1.44 5.76
CA LEU A 62 21.04 -0.45 6.75
C LEU A 62 22.18 -0.97 7.63
N ALA A 63 22.24 -2.29 7.85
CA ALA A 63 23.28 -2.91 8.69
C ALA A 63 24.68 -2.94 8.03
N VAL A 64 24.79 -2.66 6.73
CA VAL A 64 26.04 -2.84 5.96
C VAL A 64 26.41 -1.63 5.09
N THR A 65 25.65 -0.53 5.18
CA THR A 65 25.82 0.66 4.32
C THR A 65 26.34 1.90 5.06
N THR A 66 26.95 1.71 6.25
CA THR A 66 27.59 2.77 7.04
C THR A 66 28.99 3.10 6.56
#